data_AF-A0A2E9SWG0-F1
#
_entry.id   AF-A0A2E9SWG0-F1
#
_cell.length_a   1.000
_cell.length_b   1.000
_cell.length_c   1.000
_cell.angle_alpha   90.00
_cell.angle_beta   90.00
_cell.angle_gamma   90.00
#
_symmetry.space_group_name_H-M   'P 1'
#
loop_
_entity.id
_entity.type
_entity.pdbx_description
1 polymer ?
#
loop_
_entity_poly.entity_id
_entity_poly.type
_entity_poly.pdbx_seq_one_letter_code
_entity_poly.pdbx_strand_id
1 'polypeptide(L)'
;MSEGDFEAFRAKATTFNSEKALAYLKENGQRNFSIVKADDDQSVRAMLIWEYENREAWHRCQEFWTSWFKYEDNYVAKATFVRGECLFDWD
;
A
#
# COMPACT_ATOMS: atom_id res chain seq x y z
N MET A 1 -3.77 16.11 -6.09
CA MET A 1 -3.63 14.97 -7.00
C MET A 1 -4.68 15.12 -8.11
N SER A 2 -4.36 14.71 -9.32
CA SER A 2 -5.22 14.63 -10.50
C SER A 2 -5.48 13.15 -10.85
N GLU A 3 -6.30 12.86 -11.86
CA GLU A 3 -6.42 11.50 -12.38
C GLU A 3 -5.09 10.95 -12.92
N GLY A 4 -4.27 11.81 -13.53
CA GLY A 4 -2.91 11.44 -13.98
C GLY A 4 -1.99 11.03 -12.82
N ASP A 5 -2.18 11.62 -11.64
CA ASP A 5 -1.42 11.23 -10.44
C ASP A 5 -1.82 9.85 -9.93
N PHE A 6 -3.09 9.44 -10.09
CA PHE A 6 -3.51 8.08 -9.74
C PHE A 6 -2.93 7.04 -10.69
N GLU A 7 -2.85 7.31 -11.99
CA GLU A 7 -2.20 6.41 -12.94
C GLU A 7 -0.69 6.29 -12.65
N ALA A 8 -0.01 7.40 -12.34
CA ALA A 8 1.38 7.37 -11.90
C ALA A 8 1.54 6.54 -10.61
N PHE A 9 0.62 6.70 -9.66
CA PHE A 9 0.63 5.95 -8.41
C PHE A 9 0.38 4.44 -8.62
N ARG A 10 -0.55 4.09 -9.50
CA ARG A 10 -0.82 2.72 -9.91
C ARG A 10 0.41 2.10 -10.59
N ALA A 11 1.06 2.83 -11.49
CA ALA A 11 2.27 2.38 -12.16
C ALA A 11 3.43 2.16 -11.17
N LYS A 12 3.59 3.06 -10.19
CA LYS A 12 4.54 2.88 -9.07
C LYS A 12 4.23 1.60 -8.30
N ALA A 13 2.95 1.37 -7.97
CA ALA A 13 2.52 0.17 -7.27
C ALA A 13 2.84 -1.12 -8.01
N THR A 14 2.56 -1.19 -9.31
CA THR A 14 2.86 -2.38 -10.11
C THR A 14 4.36 -2.59 -10.29
N THR A 15 5.14 -1.51 -10.40
CA THR A 15 6.60 -1.61 -10.55
C THR A 15 7.27 -2.06 -9.26
N PHE A 16 6.88 -1.48 -8.13
CA PHE A 16 7.44 -1.79 -6.82
C PHE A 16 7.08 -3.22 -6.40
N ASN A 17 5.86 -3.67 -6.71
CA ASN A 17 5.40 -5.04 -6.47
C ASN A 17 5.73 -5.97 -7.65
N SER A 18 7.00 -6.03 -8.05
CA SER A 18 7.50 -7.06 -8.99
C SER A 18 7.19 -8.47 -8.49
N GLU A 19 7.23 -9.48 -9.38
CA GLU A 19 7.00 -10.89 -9.00
C GLU A 19 7.88 -11.33 -7.82
N LYS A 20 9.16 -10.93 -7.82
CA LYS A 20 10.10 -11.23 -6.74
C LYS A 20 9.72 -10.55 -5.43
N ALA A 21 9.29 -9.28 -5.50
CA ALA A 21 8.82 -8.54 -4.33
C ALA A 21 7.54 -9.17 -3.76
N LEU A 22 6.58 -9.52 -4.62
CA LEU A 22 5.34 -10.18 -4.23
C LEU A 22 5.61 -11.54 -3.57
N ALA A 23 6.53 -12.34 -4.13
CA ALA A 23 6.94 -13.61 -3.52
C ALA A 23 7.53 -13.40 -2.12
N TYR A 24 8.47 -12.46 -1.98
CA TYR A 24 9.06 -12.11 -0.69
C TYR A 24 8.00 -11.65 0.33
N LEU A 25 7.10 -10.75 -0.06
CA LEU A 25 6.05 -10.24 0.83
C LEU A 25 5.10 -11.34 1.29
N LYS A 26 4.67 -12.22 0.38
CA LYS A 26 3.79 -13.35 0.70
C LYS A 26 4.47 -14.36 1.61
N GLU A 27 5.72 -14.71 1.33
CA GLU A 27 6.52 -15.62 2.18
C GLU A 27 6.72 -15.04 3.59
N ASN A 28 6.81 -13.71 3.71
CA ASN A 28 6.96 -13.03 5.00
C ASN A 28 5.64 -12.76 5.72
N GLY A 29 4.50 -13.21 5.19
CA GLY A 29 3.20 -13.16 5.86
C GLY A 29 2.32 -11.98 5.49
N GLN A 30 2.63 -11.24 4.43
CA GLN A 30 1.67 -10.29 3.87
C GLN A 30 0.58 -11.03 3.09
N ARG A 31 -0.68 -10.81 3.48
CA ARG A 31 -1.87 -11.42 2.86
C ARG A 31 -2.34 -10.62 1.66
N ASN A 32 -2.31 -9.30 1.77
CA ASN A 32 -2.89 -8.41 0.77
C ASN A 32 -2.14 -7.08 0.67
N PHE A 33 -2.27 -6.45 -0.50
CA PHE A 33 -2.04 -5.04 -0.70
C PHE A 33 -3.06 -4.54 -1.70
N SER A 34 -3.88 -3.57 -1.29
CA SER A 34 -4.87 -2.96 -2.16
C SER A 34 -4.79 -1.45 -2.13
N ILE A 35 -5.18 -0.84 -3.24
CA ILE A 35 -5.30 0.61 -3.41
C ILE A 35 -6.74 0.90 -3.79
N VAL A 36 -7.43 1.66 -2.96
CA VAL A 36 -8.84 2.02 -3.14
C VAL A 36 -8.93 3.52 -3.37
N LYS A 37 -9.36 3.93 -4.57
CA LYS A 37 -9.68 5.34 -4.86
C LYS A 37 -10.95 5.69 -4.08
N ALA A 38 -10.93 6.80 -3.33
CA ALA A 38 -12.10 7.28 -2.63
C ALA A 38 -13.10 7.88 -3.64
N ASP A 39 -14.39 7.63 -3.41
CA ASP A 39 -15.48 8.27 -4.13
C ASP A 39 -15.85 9.56 -3.39
N ASP A 40 -15.02 10.60 -3.58
CA ASP A 40 -15.17 11.91 -2.96
C ASP A 40 -14.95 13.01 -4.00
N ASP A 41 -16.01 13.75 -4.31
CA ASP A 41 -15.99 14.85 -5.28
C ASP A 41 -15.19 16.06 -4.80
N GLN A 42 -14.88 16.15 -3.49
CA GLN A 42 -14.19 17.30 -2.90
C GLN A 42 -12.69 17.09 -2.75
N SER A 43 -12.21 15.85 -2.69
CA SER A 43 -10.79 15.57 -2.51
C SER A 43 -10.30 14.34 -3.26
N VAL A 44 -9.17 14.49 -3.95
CA VAL A 44 -8.51 13.39 -4.65
C VAL A 44 -7.74 12.56 -3.62
N ARG A 45 -8.33 11.44 -3.18
CA ARG A 45 -7.82 10.57 -2.11
C ARG A 45 -7.79 9.10 -2.53
N ALA A 46 -6.79 8.37 -2.05
CA ALA A 46 -6.78 6.91 -2.06
C ALA A 46 -6.47 6.37 -0.66
N MET A 47 -6.97 5.18 -0.40
CA MET A 47 -6.60 4.36 0.75
C MET A 47 -5.69 3.24 0.28
N LEU A 48 -4.59 3.04 0.99
CA LEU A 48 -3.73 1.89 0.81
C LEU A 48 -3.95 0.98 2.01
N ILE A 49 -4.24 -0.28 1.72
CA ILE A 49 -4.55 -1.28 2.73
C ILE A 49 -3.49 -2.36 2.62
N TRP A 50 -2.78 -2.59 3.71
CA TRP A 50 -1.87 -3.72 3.86
C TRP A 50 -2.42 -4.66 4.91
N GLU A 51 -2.58 -5.91 4.55
CA GLU A 51 -3.05 -6.95 5.46
C GLU A 51 -1.93 -7.95 5.68
N TYR A 52 -1.75 -8.33 6.94
CA TYR A 52 -0.69 -9.23 7.38
C TYR A 52 -1.30 -10.33 8.23
N GLU A 53 -0.62 -11.48 8.31
CA GLU A 53 -1.04 -12.58 9.18
C GLU A 53 -1.03 -12.22 10.66
N ASN A 54 -0.11 -11.37 11.09
CA ASN A 54 0.13 -10.96 12.46
C ASN A 54 1.10 -9.76 12.49
N ARG A 55 1.36 -9.25 13.69
CA ARG A 55 2.28 -8.13 13.91
C ARG A 55 3.72 -8.42 13.51
N GLU A 56 4.19 -9.66 13.65
CA GLU A 56 5.56 -10.04 13.29
C GLU A 56 5.77 -10.03 11.77
N ALA A 57 4.77 -10.49 11.00
CA ALA A 57 4.76 -10.38 9.56
C ALA A 57 4.82 -8.93 9.09
N TRP A 58 4.05 -8.04 9.74
CA TRP A 58 4.17 -6.60 9.48
C TRP A 58 5.62 -6.13 9.69
N HIS A 59 6.27 -6.50 10.80
CA HIS A 59 7.66 -6.13 11.06
C HIS A 59 8.62 -6.62 9.97
N ARG A 60 8.49 -7.88 9.51
CA ARG A 60 9.33 -8.45 8.44
C ARG A 60 9.13 -7.71 7.11
N CYS A 61 7.89 -7.41 6.74
CA CYS A 61 7.58 -6.70 5.50
C CYS A 61 7.89 -5.20 5.56
N GLN A 62 7.99 -4.60 6.75
CA GLN A 62 8.14 -3.16 6.91
C GLN A 62 9.46 -2.65 6.32
N GLU A 63 10.55 -3.41 6.37
CA GLU A 63 11.82 -3.01 5.75
C GLU A 63 11.64 -2.79 4.25
N PHE A 64 10.99 -3.73 3.57
CA PHE A 64 10.65 -3.62 2.16
C PHE A 64 9.76 -2.40 1.91
N TRP A 65 8.65 -2.24 2.62
CA TRP A 65 7.73 -1.11 2.42
C TRP A 65 8.32 0.25 2.75
N THR A 66 9.33 0.31 3.61
CA THR A 66 10.03 1.58 3.90
C THR A 66 10.80 2.07 2.66
N SER A 67 11.21 1.15 1.76
CA SER A 67 11.85 1.53 0.50
C SER A 67 10.87 2.18 -0.51
N TRP A 68 9.56 2.00 -0.35
CA TRP A 68 8.54 2.64 -1.20
C TRP A 68 8.66 4.17 -1.22
N PHE A 69 8.94 4.73 -0.03
CA PHE A 69 9.06 6.18 0.16
C PHE A 69 10.40 6.75 -0.32
N LYS A 70 11.36 5.89 -0.69
CA LYS A 70 12.63 6.34 -1.28
C LYS A 70 12.48 6.69 -2.75
N TYR A 71 11.43 6.21 -3.41
CA TYR A 71 11.13 6.57 -4.79
C TYR A 71 10.39 7.90 -4.80
N GLU A 72 11.00 8.91 -5.42
CA GLU A 72 10.41 10.24 -5.60
C GLU A 72 9.09 10.15 -6.35
N ASP A 73 8.09 10.85 -5.82
CA ASP A 73 6.83 11.09 -6.50
C ASP A 73 6.87 12.50 -7.11
N ASN A 74 6.29 12.68 -8.29
CA ASN A 74 6.19 13.99 -8.95
C ASN A 74 5.06 14.86 -8.38
N TYR A 75 4.50 14.50 -7.22
CA TYR A 75 3.39 15.18 -6.57
C TYR A 75 3.61 15.28 -5.06
N VAL A 76 2.97 16.27 -4.44
CA VAL A 76 2.90 16.40 -2.97
C VAL A 76 1.61 15.74 -2.49
N ALA A 77 1.74 14.74 -1.61
CA ALA A 77 0.62 14.11 -0.93
C ALA A 77 0.79 14.16 0.59
N LYS A 78 -0.33 14.21 1.30
CA LYS A 78 -0.38 14.04 2.75
C LYS A 78 -0.86 12.63 3.05
N ALA A 79 -0.06 11.85 3.76
CA ALA A 79 -0.42 10.51 4.22
C ALA A 79 -0.82 10.53 5.69
N THR A 80 -1.79 9.69 6.06
CA THR A 80 -2.12 9.36 7.45
C THR A 80 -2.14 7.85 7.57
N PHE A 81 -1.48 7.32 8.60
CA PHE A 81 -1.34 5.89 8.80
C PHE A 81 -2.14 5.47 10.04
N VAL A 82 -3.00 4.49 9.88
CA VAL A 82 -3.72 3.82 10.97
C VAL A 82 -3.30 2.36 10.97
N ARG A 83 -3.09 1.79 12.16
CA ARG A 83 -2.77 0.37 12.36
C ARG A 83 -3.77 -0.21 13.35
N GLY A 84 -4.24 -1.42 13.09
CA GLY A 84 -5.21 -2.11 13.93
C GLY A 84 -5.16 -3.61 13.70
N GLU A 85 -5.90 -4.33 14.55
CA GLU A 85 -6.10 -5.77 14.42
C GLU A 85 -7.46 -6.03 13.78
N CYS A 86 -7.53 -7.00 12.87
CA CYS A 86 -8.80 -7.42 12.30
C CYS A 86 -9.58 -8.22 13.36
N LEU A 87 -10.75 -7.71 13.75
CA LEU A 87 -11.62 -8.36 14.73
C LEU A 87 -12.66 -9.28 14.06
N PHE A 88 -13.00 -8.99 12.80
CA PHE A 88 -13.97 -9.75 12.02
C PHE A 88 -13.69 -9.52 10.53
N ASP A 89 -13.67 -10.61 9.78
CA ASP A 89 -13.62 -10.64 8.31
C ASP A 89 -14.59 -11.72 7.83
N TRP A 90 -15.27 -11.45 6.72
CA TRP A 90 -16.24 -12.34 6.09
C TRP A 90 -15.62 -13.16 4.94
N ASP A 91 -14.42 -12.77 4.49
CA ASP A 91 -13.66 -13.39 3.41
C ASP A 91 -13.18 -14.82 3.73
#